data_AF-A0A4Q4VDX9-F1
#
_entry.id   AF-A0A4Q4VDX9-F1
#
_cell.length_a   1.000
_cell.length_b   1.000
_cell.length_c   1.000
_cell.angle_alpha   90.00
_cell.angle_beta   90.00
_cell.angle_gamma   90.00
#
_symmetry.space_group_name_H-M   'P 1'
#
loop_
_entity.id
_entity.type
_entity.pdbx_description
1 polymer ?
#
loop_
_entity_poly.entity_id
_entity_poly.type
_entity_poly.pdbx_seq_one_letter_code
_entity_poly.pdbx_strand_id
1 'polypeptide(L)'
;MPHSTVARPGTPEVLPPFPDSLPQAPIQRISLQHLIDRDPAAEKDLWDACTSHGFFYLDCTSCNLGRSIVRAADELEKLSHPAFRLPTEVKQNVAVSKMRTLFGYKGPGNVAQDDPHKRRDFGEFWNVSKDDVLGQSEDPVPYPSILQEAHPLFEGFMRNAHGVGLLVMELLAGRLGIPPEQLTSKHKLQGRSGDHVRLTFGPGDPEAANTETMRTEAETKITTYAHTDFGSVTLLFNWLGGLQIENRASGVWEWVKPVPGHAICNLGDAMHEFAGGKVSSGKHRVVAAPSAQAAYDRYSVVYFVRPEDDVVLEDLTPGAVPKPEGQRWTAGEWIDERSRQLGNTIKQRTNA
;
A
#
# COMPACT_ATOMS: atom_id res chain seq x y z
N MET A 1 7.70 -19.83 6.70
CA MET A 1 6.30 -20.31 6.57
C MET A 1 5.55 -19.27 5.77
N PRO A 2 4.88 -19.52 4.64
CA PRO A 2 3.90 -18.54 4.11
C PRO A 2 2.97 -18.05 5.25
N HIS A 3 2.42 -16.81 5.18
CA HIS A 3 1.58 -16.28 6.27
C HIS A 3 0.47 -17.26 6.70
N SER A 4 -0.01 -18.12 5.77
CA SER A 4 -0.71 -19.37 6.06
C SER A 4 -0.16 -20.57 5.27
N THR A 5 -0.32 -21.79 5.78
CA THR A 5 0.01 -23.08 5.14
C THR A 5 -1.07 -23.60 4.18
N VAL A 6 -1.95 -22.71 3.67
CA VAL A 6 -3.10 -23.14 2.87
C VAL A 6 -2.70 -23.34 1.41
N ALA A 7 -3.04 -24.51 0.85
CA ALA A 7 -2.84 -24.83 -0.56
C ALA A 7 -3.61 -23.83 -1.45
N ARG A 8 -2.95 -23.33 -2.50
CA ARG A 8 -3.48 -22.30 -3.41
C ARG A 8 -3.60 -22.87 -4.82
N PRO A 9 -4.68 -22.60 -5.57
CA PRO A 9 -4.78 -23.04 -6.96
C PRO A 9 -3.62 -22.47 -7.80
N GLY A 10 -2.74 -23.35 -8.30
CA GLY A 10 -1.58 -22.95 -9.13
C GLY A 10 -0.36 -22.45 -8.36
N THR A 11 -0.34 -22.52 -7.02
CA THR A 11 0.81 -22.14 -6.19
C THR A 11 1.17 -23.27 -5.23
N PRO A 12 2.46 -23.60 -5.04
CA PRO A 12 2.88 -24.69 -4.17
C PRO A 12 2.52 -24.39 -2.71
N GLU A 13 2.28 -25.43 -1.91
CA GLU A 13 2.03 -25.31 -0.46
C GLU A 13 3.15 -24.54 0.26
N VAL A 14 4.36 -24.66 -0.27
CA VAL A 14 5.54 -23.90 0.16
C VAL A 14 6.08 -23.11 -1.03
N LEU A 15 6.03 -21.79 -0.92
CA LEU A 15 6.64 -20.89 -1.91
C LEU A 15 8.17 -21.03 -1.87
N PRO A 16 8.88 -20.92 -3.01
CA PRO A 16 10.32 -20.97 -3.01
C PRO A 16 10.92 -19.83 -2.17
N PRO A 17 12.08 -20.04 -1.54
CA PRO A 17 12.68 -19.06 -0.65
C PRO A 17 13.04 -17.77 -1.41
N PHE A 18 12.97 -16.66 -0.69
CA PHE A 18 13.48 -15.39 -1.20
C PHE A 18 15.03 -15.46 -1.29
N PRO A 19 15.67 -15.01 -2.39
CA PRO A 19 17.12 -15.14 -2.54
C PRO A 19 17.88 -14.21 -1.60
N ASP A 20 18.70 -14.77 -0.70
CA ASP A 20 19.44 -13.99 0.29
C ASP A 20 20.62 -13.19 -0.31
N SER A 21 21.04 -13.50 -1.54
CA SER A 21 22.13 -12.81 -2.26
C SER A 21 21.73 -11.48 -2.87
N LEU A 22 20.44 -11.13 -2.90
CA LEU A 22 19.96 -9.87 -3.48
C LEU A 22 20.24 -8.69 -2.55
N PRO A 23 20.52 -7.49 -3.09
CA PRO A 23 20.67 -6.29 -2.28
C PRO A 23 19.32 -5.97 -1.61
N GLN A 24 19.25 -6.16 -0.30
CA GLN A 24 18.03 -5.96 0.49
C GLN A 24 18.03 -4.58 1.14
N ALA A 25 16.86 -3.93 1.13
CA ALA A 25 16.69 -2.65 1.79
C ALA A 25 16.83 -2.84 3.31
N PRO A 26 17.63 -2.00 4.01
CA PRO A 26 17.87 -2.16 5.45
C PRO A 26 16.69 -1.58 6.26
N ILE A 27 15.53 -2.20 6.15
CA ILE A 27 14.32 -1.78 6.87
C ILE A 27 14.18 -2.53 8.20
N GLN A 28 13.84 -1.79 9.26
CA GLN A 28 13.82 -2.29 10.63
C GLN A 28 12.60 -3.18 10.90
N ARG A 29 12.70 -4.08 11.89
CA ARG A 29 11.56 -4.87 12.38
C ARG A 29 11.13 -4.34 13.73
N ILE A 30 9.84 -4.03 13.87
CA ILE A 30 9.29 -3.37 15.04
C ILE A 30 8.07 -4.17 15.53
N SER A 31 8.03 -4.49 16.82
CA SER A 31 6.91 -5.23 17.41
C SER A 31 5.68 -4.36 17.57
N LEU A 32 4.54 -4.78 17.01
CA LEU A 32 3.27 -4.09 17.21
C LEU A 32 2.87 -4.06 18.69
N GLN A 33 3.13 -5.15 19.44
CA GLN A 33 2.87 -5.17 20.88
C GLN A 33 3.68 -4.10 21.61
N HIS A 34 4.97 -3.96 21.28
CA HIS A 34 5.82 -2.95 21.92
C HIS A 34 5.40 -1.51 21.58
N LEU A 35 4.91 -1.27 20.35
CA LEU A 35 4.34 0.04 20.00
C LEU A 35 3.04 0.32 20.78
N ILE A 36 2.19 -0.69 20.98
CA ILE A 36 0.98 -0.57 21.81
C ILE A 36 1.36 -0.25 23.26
N ASP A 37 2.41 -0.90 23.77
CA ASP A 37 2.91 -0.71 25.14
C ASP A 37 3.74 0.57 25.32
N ARG A 38 3.93 1.37 24.26
CA ARG A 38 4.77 2.59 24.24
C ARG A 38 6.20 2.32 24.70
N ASP A 39 6.77 1.20 24.28
CA ASP A 39 8.15 0.84 24.57
C ASP A 39 9.12 1.87 23.95
N PRO A 40 10.00 2.52 24.75
CA PRO A 40 10.85 3.59 24.25
C PRO A 40 11.83 3.15 23.15
N ALA A 41 12.28 1.89 23.14
CA ALA A 41 13.17 1.39 22.11
C ALA A 41 12.40 1.20 20.78
N ALA A 42 11.20 0.61 20.83
CA ALA A 42 10.34 0.46 19.66
C ALA A 42 9.92 1.82 19.06
N GLU A 43 9.62 2.83 19.89
CA GLU A 43 9.32 4.18 19.40
C GLU A 43 10.53 4.85 18.74
N LYS A 44 11.73 4.62 19.28
CA LYS A 44 12.97 5.10 18.68
C LYS A 44 13.22 4.43 17.33
N ASP A 45 13.07 3.11 17.26
CA ASP A 45 13.24 2.34 16.02
C ASP A 45 12.22 2.76 14.96
N LEU A 46 10.97 3.02 15.35
CA LEU A 46 9.94 3.58 14.48
C LEU A 46 10.37 4.93 13.91
N TRP A 47 10.84 5.84 14.76
CA TRP A 47 11.33 7.14 14.34
C TRP A 47 12.51 7.01 13.35
N ASP A 48 13.51 6.18 13.66
CA ASP A 48 14.68 5.99 12.82
C ASP A 48 14.31 5.38 11.45
N ALA A 49 13.36 4.43 11.43
CA ALA A 49 12.85 3.87 10.18
C ALA A 49 12.07 4.90 9.35
N CYS A 50 11.23 5.71 9.99
CA CYS A 50 10.41 6.73 9.33
C CYS A 50 11.24 7.91 8.79
N THR A 51 12.34 8.28 9.44
CA THR A 51 13.24 9.36 9.00
C THR A 51 14.27 8.92 7.96
N SER A 52 14.55 7.62 7.87
CA SER A 52 15.47 7.06 6.86
C SER A 52 14.73 6.69 5.56
N HIS A 53 14.36 5.43 5.39
CA HIS A 53 13.72 4.91 4.18
C HIS A 53 12.23 5.23 4.14
N GLY A 54 11.61 5.50 5.30
CA GLY A 54 10.16 5.62 5.40
C GLY A 54 9.43 4.28 5.40
N PHE A 55 10.17 3.18 5.62
CA PHE A 55 9.68 1.80 5.57
C PHE A 55 10.15 1.01 6.80
N PHE A 56 9.29 0.12 7.30
CA PHE A 56 9.62 -0.85 8.34
C PHE A 56 8.74 -2.09 8.24
N TYR A 57 9.22 -3.21 8.77
CA TYR A 57 8.38 -4.36 9.07
C TYR A 57 7.71 -4.15 10.42
N LEU A 58 6.40 -4.36 10.48
CA LEU A 58 5.64 -4.42 11.71
C LEU A 58 5.37 -5.89 12.03
N ASP A 59 5.95 -6.40 13.12
CA ASP A 59 5.68 -7.74 13.63
C ASP A 59 4.28 -7.77 14.26
N CYS A 60 3.37 -8.46 13.58
CA CYS A 60 1.96 -8.62 13.97
C CYS A 60 1.72 -9.93 14.73
N THR A 61 2.76 -10.71 15.05
CA THR A 61 2.60 -12.04 15.66
C THR A 61 2.42 -11.99 17.17
N SER A 62 2.90 -10.92 17.82
CA SER A 62 2.98 -10.81 19.28
C SER A 62 1.66 -10.44 19.95
N CYS A 63 0.71 -9.79 19.26
CA CYS A 63 -0.55 -9.33 19.84
C CYS A 63 -1.81 -9.84 19.11
N ASN A 64 -2.98 -9.79 19.79
CA ASN A 64 -4.25 -10.23 19.20
C ASN A 64 -4.67 -9.36 18.00
N LEU A 65 -4.46 -8.05 18.08
CA LEU A 65 -4.76 -7.13 16.97
C LEU A 65 -3.97 -7.50 15.72
N GLY A 66 -2.66 -7.65 15.85
CA GLY A 66 -1.78 -8.05 14.75
C GLY A 66 -2.17 -9.39 14.13
N ARG A 67 -2.42 -10.41 14.96
CA ARG A 67 -2.85 -11.73 14.47
C ARG A 67 -4.19 -11.66 13.73
N SER A 68 -5.12 -10.82 14.18
CA SER A 68 -6.39 -10.61 13.49
C SER A 68 -6.21 -9.94 12.13
N ILE A 69 -5.32 -8.95 12.01
CA ILE A 69 -5.00 -8.29 10.73
C ILE A 69 -4.36 -9.29 9.77
N VAL A 70 -3.38 -10.08 10.22
CA VAL A 70 -2.71 -11.10 9.39
C VAL A 70 -3.72 -12.13 8.88
N ARG A 71 -4.60 -12.65 9.76
CA ARG A 71 -5.64 -13.60 9.36
C ARG A 71 -6.58 -13.02 8.31
N ALA A 72 -7.03 -11.78 8.50
CA ALA A 72 -7.90 -11.13 7.53
C ALA A 72 -7.18 -10.86 6.19
N ALA A 73 -5.89 -10.50 6.21
CA ALA A 73 -5.08 -10.38 5.00
C ALA A 73 -4.94 -11.71 4.25
N ASP A 74 -4.76 -12.84 4.95
CA ASP A 74 -4.73 -14.17 4.34
C ASP A 74 -6.08 -14.54 3.71
N GLU A 75 -7.21 -14.25 4.36
CA GLU A 75 -8.54 -14.49 3.78
C GLU A 75 -8.82 -13.58 2.58
N LEU A 76 -8.37 -12.32 2.61
CA LEU A 76 -8.46 -11.40 1.47
C LEU A 76 -7.55 -11.83 0.31
N GLU A 77 -6.39 -12.41 0.59
CA GLU A 77 -5.56 -13.03 -0.44
C GLU A 77 -6.31 -14.19 -1.10
N LYS A 78 -6.87 -15.12 -0.32
CA LYS A 78 -7.69 -16.23 -0.84
C LYS A 78 -8.87 -15.73 -1.66
N LEU A 79 -9.55 -14.66 -1.23
CA LEU A 79 -10.62 -14.02 -1.99
C LEU A 79 -10.14 -13.44 -3.33
N SER A 80 -8.90 -12.93 -3.37
CA SER A 80 -8.32 -12.34 -4.58
C SER A 80 -8.22 -13.35 -5.72
N HIS A 81 -7.95 -14.63 -5.42
CA HIS A 81 -7.82 -15.70 -6.41
C HIS A 81 -9.02 -15.84 -7.35
N PRO A 82 -10.25 -16.09 -6.86
CA PRO A 82 -11.44 -16.12 -7.71
C PRO A 82 -11.83 -14.72 -8.21
N ALA A 83 -11.59 -13.64 -7.45
CA ALA A 83 -11.95 -12.28 -7.87
C ALA A 83 -11.19 -11.82 -9.13
N PHE A 84 -9.89 -12.13 -9.25
CA PHE A 84 -9.11 -11.82 -10.46
C PHE A 84 -9.41 -12.77 -11.64
N ARG A 85 -9.98 -13.95 -11.38
CA ARG A 85 -10.41 -14.92 -12.41
C ARG A 85 -11.81 -14.65 -12.99
N LEU A 86 -12.52 -13.63 -12.48
CA LEU A 86 -13.78 -13.19 -13.07
C LEU A 86 -13.60 -12.84 -14.56
N PRO A 87 -14.63 -13.04 -15.40
CA PRO A 87 -14.57 -12.67 -16.81
C PRO A 87 -14.15 -11.21 -16.99
N THR A 88 -13.27 -10.93 -17.96
CA THR A 88 -12.74 -9.58 -18.20
C THR A 88 -13.84 -8.53 -18.33
N GLU A 89 -14.97 -8.85 -18.98
CA GLU A 89 -16.12 -7.96 -19.10
C GLU A 89 -16.70 -7.56 -17.74
N VAL A 90 -16.86 -8.51 -16.81
CA VAL A 90 -17.32 -8.26 -15.45
C VAL A 90 -16.36 -7.32 -14.72
N LYS A 91 -15.04 -7.55 -14.85
CA LYS A 91 -14.03 -6.69 -14.23
C LYS A 91 -14.05 -5.28 -14.82
N GLN A 92 -14.13 -5.16 -16.14
CA GLN A 92 -14.13 -3.88 -16.86
C GLN A 92 -15.41 -3.06 -16.65
N ASN A 93 -16.53 -3.68 -16.22
CA ASN A 93 -17.75 -2.94 -15.93
C ASN A 93 -17.59 -1.88 -14.84
N VAL A 94 -16.67 -2.11 -13.91
CA VAL A 94 -16.30 -1.22 -12.81
C VAL A 94 -14.86 -0.72 -12.93
N ALA A 95 -14.35 -0.58 -14.15
CA ALA A 95 -12.99 -0.08 -14.37
C ALA A 95 -12.81 1.33 -13.78
N VAL A 96 -11.71 1.58 -13.09
CA VAL A 96 -11.38 2.88 -12.46
C VAL A 96 -11.44 4.04 -13.48
N SER A 97 -11.00 3.80 -14.71
CA SER A 97 -11.05 4.76 -15.82
C SER A 97 -12.47 5.08 -16.28
N LYS A 98 -13.33 4.06 -16.33
CA LYS A 98 -14.75 4.19 -16.70
C LYS A 98 -15.55 4.91 -15.61
N MET A 99 -15.31 4.51 -14.36
CA MET A 99 -15.99 5.08 -13.20
C MET A 99 -15.45 6.47 -12.84
N ARG A 100 -14.25 6.82 -13.33
CA ARG A 100 -13.53 8.05 -13.01
C ARG A 100 -13.34 8.23 -11.51
N THR A 101 -12.81 7.20 -10.86
CA THR A 101 -12.54 7.15 -9.41
C THR A 101 -11.26 6.35 -9.15
N LEU A 102 -10.72 6.45 -7.94
CA LEU A 102 -9.68 5.52 -7.47
C LEU A 102 -10.18 4.08 -7.30
N PHE A 103 -11.49 3.89 -7.25
CA PHE A 103 -12.13 2.67 -6.77
C PHE A 103 -12.68 1.80 -7.91
N GLY A 104 -12.66 0.48 -7.72
CA GLY A 104 -13.03 -0.50 -8.74
C GLY A 104 -11.83 -1.26 -9.29
N TYR A 105 -11.90 -1.65 -10.56
CA TYR A 105 -10.91 -2.50 -11.22
C TYR A 105 -9.90 -1.71 -12.04
N LYS A 106 -8.62 -2.08 -11.97
CA LYS A 106 -7.59 -1.64 -12.91
C LYS A 106 -7.02 -2.88 -13.61
N GLY A 107 -7.09 -2.92 -14.93
CA GLY A 107 -6.48 -3.98 -15.75
C GLY A 107 -5.02 -3.70 -16.16
N PRO A 108 -4.29 -4.67 -16.72
CA PRO A 108 -2.90 -4.48 -17.12
C PRO A 108 -2.79 -3.61 -18.39
N GLY A 109 -1.57 -3.20 -18.72
CA GLY A 109 -1.25 -2.61 -20.02
C GLY A 109 -1.10 -1.09 -20.04
N ASN A 110 -1.12 -0.42 -18.89
CA ASN A 110 -0.75 1.00 -18.84
C ASN A 110 0.74 1.14 -19.15
N VAL A 111 1.14 2.33 -19.59
CA VAL A 111 2.55 2.72 -19.76
C VAL A 111 2.74 4.02 -19.00
N ALA A 112 3.57 4.00 -17.96
CA ALA A 112 3.90 5.23 -17.25
C ALA A 112 4.83 6.11 -18.10
N GLN A 113 4.57 7.42 -18.11
CA GLN A 113 5.32 8.37 -18.91
C GLN A 113 6.77 8.53 -18.42
N ASP A 114 7.00 8.35 -17.13
CA ASP A 114 8.29 8.49 -16.47
C ASP A 114 9.08 7.17 -16.38
N ASP A 115 8.51 6.04 -16.81
CA ASP A 115 9.28 4.80 -16.93
C ASP A 115 10.31 4.94 -18.07
N PRO A 116 11.63 4.85 -17.77
CA PRO A 116 12.68 5.08 -18.76
C PRO A 116 12.67 4.04 -19.90
N HIS A 117 12.04 2.89 -19.66
CA HIS A 117 11.96 1.78 -20.61
C HIS A 117 10.61 1.66 -21.30
N LYS A 118 9.64 2.54 -20.99
CA LYS A 118 8.27 2.53 -21.54
C LYS A 118 7.61 1.15 -21.48
N ARG A 119 7.91 0.38 -20.43
CA ARG A 119 7.37 -0.95 -20.19
C ARG A 119 5.86 -0.84 -20.01
N ARG A 120 5.11 -1.82 -20.53
CA ARG A 120 3.71 -2.01 -20.19
C ARG A 120 3.62 -2.73 -18.85
N ASP A 121 2.76 -2.27 -17.97
CA ASP A 121 2.56 -2.94 -16.69
C ASP A 121 1.70 -4.20 -16.86
N PHE A 122 1.97 -5.21 -16.03
CA PHE A 122 1.23 -6.47 -16.01
C PHE A 122 0.30 -6.59 -14.79
N GLY A 123 0.17 -5.53 -14.00
CA GLY A 123 -0.58 -5.54 -12.74
C GLY A 123 -2.07 -5.32 -12.92
N GLU A 124 -2.85 -6.09 -12.17
CA GLU A 124 -4.28 -5.88 -11.97
C GLU A 124 -4.56 -5.46 -10.52
N PHE A 125 -5.48 -4.51 -10.33
CA PHE A 125 -5.89 -4.06 -8.99
C PHE A 125 -7.40 -4.13 -8.81
N TRP A 126 -7.82 -4.51 -7.61
CA TRP A 126 -9.14 -4.19 -7.07
C TRP A 126 -8.97 -3.20 -5.94
N ASN A 127 -9.46 -1.97 -6.12
CA ASN A 127 -9.50 -0.95 -5.08
C ASN A 127 -10.90 -0.93 -4.46
N VAL A 128 -11.03 -1.50 -3.27
CA VAL A 128 -12.28 -1.58 -2.50
C VAL A 128 -12.35 -0.41 -1.52
N SER A 129 -13.24 0.52 -1.80
CA SER A 129 -13.48 1.77 -1.07
C SER A 129 -13.84 1.51 0.39
N LYS A 130 -13.18 2.21 1.32
CA LYS A 130 -13.63 2.25 2.72
C LYS A 130 -15.05 2.80 2.81
N ASP A 131 -15.31 3.90 2.12
CA ASP A 131 -16.58 4.63 2.20
C ASP A 131 -17.73 3.73 1.71
N ASP A 132 -17.51 2.89 0.70
CA ASP A 132 -18.54 1.98 0.19
C ASP A 132 -18.81 0.83 1.19
N VAL A 133 -17.74 0.25 1.75
CA VAL A 133 -17.84 -0.85 2.73
C VAL A 133 -18.52 -0.39 4.02
N LEU A 134 -18.28 0.86 4.46
CA LEU A 134 -18.87 1.44 5.67
C LEU A 134 -20.21 2.14 5.43
N GLY A 135 -20.73 2.16 4.20
CA GLY A 135 -22.03 2.77 3.87
C GLY A 135 -22.02 4.31 3.95
N GLN A 136 -20.88 4.94 3.67
CA GLN A 136 -20.66 6.40 3.70
C GLN A 136 -20.69 7.04 2.29
N SER A 137 -20.71 6.22 1.23
CA SER A 137 -20.75 6.68 -0.15
C SER A 137 -22.19 6.78 -0.65
N GLU A 138 -22.53 7.91 -1.28
CA GLU A 138 -23.84 8.13 -1.92
C GLU A 138 -23.98 7.39 -3.26
N ASP A 139 -22.86 7.14 -3.93
CA ASP A 139 -22.78 6.46 -5.23
C ASP A 139 -21.68 5.38 -5.16
N PRO A 140 -21.93 4.27 -4.42
CA PRO A 140 -20.93 3.23 -4.22
C PRO A 140 -20.62 2.51 -5.54
N VAL A 141 -19.36 2.08 -5.71
CA VAL A 141 -18.98 1.28 -6.88
C VAL A 141 -19.76 -0.03 -6.87
N PRO A 142 -20.40 -0.43 -7.99
CA PRO A 142 -21.17 -1.66 -8.05
C PRO A 142 -20.25 -2.88 -8.22
N TYR A 143 -19.43 -3.18 -7.20
CA TYR A 143 -18.46 -4.27 -7.21
C TYR A 143 -19.11 -5.62 -7.57
N PRO A 144 -18.39 -6.58 -8.17
CA PRO A 144 -18.92 -7.94 -8.36
C PRO A 144 -19.34 -8.58 -7.03
N SER A 145 -20.33 -9.49 -7.07
CA SER A 145 -20.92 -10.09 -5.87
C SER A 145 -19.90 -10.72 -4.93
N ILE A 146 -18.85 -11.36 -5.47
CA ILE A 146 -17.77 -11.95 -4.67
C ILE A 146 -17.05 -10.94 -3.76
N LEU A 147 -16.93 -9.68 -4.19
CA LEU A 147 -16.35 -8.62 -3.35
C LEU A 147 -17.41 -8.03 -2.40
N GLN A 148 -18.66 -7.87 -2.88
CA GLN A 148 -19.76 -7.36 -2.06
C GLN A 148 -20.08 -8.27 -0.86
N GLU A 149 -20.19 -9.58 -1.11
CA GLU A 149 -20.45 -10.60 -0.08
C GLU A 149 -19.32 -10.66 0.96
N ALA A 150 -18.11 -10.23 0.59
CA ALA A 150 -16.95 -10.15 1.47
C ALA A 150 -16.85 -8.82 2.24
N HIS A 151 -17.82 -7.91 2.16
CA HIS A 151 -17.80 -6.64 2.90
C HIS A 151 -17.49 -6.79 4.40
N PRO A 152 -18.06 -7.77 5.15
CA PRO A 152 -17.69 -7.95 6.56
C PRO A 152 -16.20 -8.25 6.79
N LEU A 153 -15.56 -8.98 5.86
CA LEU A 153 -14.13 -9.26 5.90
C LEU A 153 -13.31 -7.99 5.62
N PHE A 154 -13.69 -7.22 4.60
CA PHE A 154 -13.06 -5.93 4.30
C PHE A 154 -13.20 -4.97 5.49
N GLU A 155 -14.39 -4.83 6.06
CA GLU A 155 -14.65 -3.94 7.20
C GLU A 155 -13.76 -4.30 8.40
N GLY A 156 -13.69 -5.59 8.76
CA GLY A 156 -12.85 -6.05 9.87
C GLY A 156 -11.36 -5.78 9.62
N PHE A 157 -10.88 -6.00 8.40
CA PHE A 157 -9.50 -5.68 8.02
C PHE A 157 -9.23 -4.18 8.07
N MET A 158 -10.10 -3.37 7.45
CA MET A 158 -10.00 -1.90 7.41
C MET A 158 -9.96 -1.32 8.82
N ARG A 159 -10.89 -1.69 9.71
CA ARG A 159 -10.95 -1.16 11.09
C ARG A 159 -9.65 -1.42 11.85
N ASN A 160 -9.14 -2.65 11.79
CA ASN A 160 -7.95 -3.03 12.52
C ASN A 160 -6.68 -2.41 11.92
N ALA A 161 -6.53 -2.43 10.59
CA ALA A 161 -5.39 -1.81 9.90
C ALA A 161 -5.38 -0.29 10.07
N HIS A 162 -6.55 0.35 10.05
CA HIS A 162 -6.71 1.78 10.31
C HIS A 162 -6.30 2.14 11.74
N GLY A 163 -6.71 1.35 12.74
CA GLY A 163 -6.27 1.54 14.12
C GLY A 163 -4.75 1.48 14.28
N VAL A 164 -4.08 0.56 13.58
CA VAL A 164 -2.61 0.49 13.55
C VAL A 164 -2.00 1.72 12.88
N GLY A 165 -2.57 2.18 11.76
CA GLY A 165 -2.12 3.41 11.11
C GLY A 165 -2.25 4.65 12.01
N LEU A 166 -3.36 4.77 12.75
CA LEU A 166 -3.55 5.83 13.75
C LEU A 166 -2.51 5.75 14.87
N LEU A 167 -2.21 4.54 15.39
CA LEU A 167 -1.16 4.34 16.41
C LEU A 167 0.21 4.83 15.91
N VAL A 168 0.59 4.46 14.68
CA VAL A 168 1.85 4.91 14.07
C VAL A 168 1.89 6.44 13.96
N MET A 169 0.82 7.06 13.48
CA MET A 169 0.73 8.52 13.37
C MET A 169 0.79 9.21 14.74
N GLU A 170 0.12 8.67 15.75
CA GLU A 170 0.13 9.19 17.12
C GLU A 170 1.55 9.21 17.72
N LEU A 171 2.30 8.12 17.53
CA LEU A 171 3.68 7.99 17.97
C LEU A 171 4.61 8.99 17.27
N LEU A 172 4.46 9.13 15.94
CA LEU A 172 5.25 10.09 15.17
C LEU A 172 4.90 11.53 15.55
N ALA A 173 3.62 11.84 15.81
CA ALA A 173 3.19 13.17 16.25
C ALA A 173 3.92 13.59 17.53
N GLY A 174 4.01 12.69 18.52
CA GLY A 174 4.76 12.94 19.76
C GLY A 174 6.23 13.30 19.52
N ARG A 175 6.91 12.59 18.62
CA ARG A 175 8.32 12.85 18.24
C ARG A 175 8.50 14.16 17.46
N LEU A 176 7.47 14.57 16.72
CA LEU A 176 7.43 15.80 15.93
C LEU A 176 7.01 17.03 16.75
N GLY A 177 6.61 16.85 18.02
CA GLY A 177 6.03 17.93 18.83
C GLY A 177 4.64 18.36 18.37
N ILE A 178 3.96 17.54 17.56
CA ILE A 178 2.59 17.76 17.11
C ILE A 178 1.65 17.15 18.16
N PRO A 179 0.64 17.89 18.67
CA PRO A 179 -0.39 17.28 19.51
C PRO A 179 -1.08 16.14 18.74
N PRO A 180 -1.09 14.89 19.23
CA PRO A 180 -1.49 13.73 18.43
C PRO A 180 -2.91 13.82 17.84
N GLU A 181 -3.82 14.50 18.52
CA GLU A 181 -5.17 14.78 18.05
C GLU A 181 -5.20 15.64 16.79
N GLN A 182 -4.24 16.55 16.59
CA GLN A 182 -4.17 17.40 15.39
C GLN A 182 -3.89 16.58 14.13
N LEU A 183 -3.14 15.47 14.25
CA LEU A 183 -2.85 14.57 13.15
C LEU A 183 -3.93 13.48 13.01
N THR A 184 -4.28 12.81 14.10
CA THR A 184 -5.21 11.66 14.06
C THR A 184 -6.65 12.08 13.74
N SER A 185 -7.10 13.27 14.14
CA SER A 185 -8.46 13.75 13.83
C SER A 185 -8.71 14.06 12.35
N LYS A 186 -7.65 14.12 11.54
CA LYS A 186 -7.70 14.27 10.08
C LYS A 186 -7.93 12.95 9.34
N HIS A 187 -7.92 11.83 10.07
CA HIS A 187 -7.95 10.47 9.53
C HIS A 187 -9.10 9.69 10.16
N LYS A 188 -10.30 10.28 10.28
CA LYS A 188 -11.42 9.57 10.89
C LYS A 188 -11.90 8.47 9.96
N LEU A 189 -12.03 7.25 10.48
CA LEU A 189 -12.63 6.14 9.74
C LEU A 189 -14.06 6.45 9.24
N GLN A 190 -14.79 7.32 9.95
CA GLN A 190 -16.14 7.76 9.56
C GLN A 190 -16.15 8.97 8.61
N GLY A 191 -15.02 9.60 8.38
CA GLY A 191 -14.87 10.70 7.42
C GLY A 191 -14.67 10.19 6.00
N ARG A 192 -15.12 10.99 5.02
CA ARG A 192 -14.93 10.70 3.59
C ARG A 192 -13.46 10.85 3.22
N SER A 193 -12.87 9.83 2.63
CA SER A 193 -11.44 9.81 2.32
C SER A 193 -11.12 8.88 1.16
N GLY A 194 -9.89 8.97 0.67
CA GLY A 194 -9.33 8.00 -0.27
C GLY A 194 -8.92 6.65 0.35
N ASP A 195 -9.28 6.35 1.59
CA ASP A 195 -8.99 5.07 2.25
C ASP A 195 -9.56 3.90 1.46
N HIS A 196 -8.75 2.86 1.27
CA HIS A 196 -9.21 1.65 0.59
C HIS A 196 -8.32 0.45 0.90
N VAL A 197 -8.89 -0.73 0.67
CA VAL A 197 -8.14 -1.95 0.51
C VAL A 197 -7.82 -2.13 -0.97
N ARG A 198 -6.54 -2.37 -1.30
CA ARG A 198 -6.13 -2.79 -2.63
C ARG A 198 -5.75 -4.26 -2.60
N LEU A 199 -6.45 -5.05 -3.40
CA LEU A 199 -5.98 -6.37 -3.82
C LEU A 199 -5.17 -6.17 -5.09
N THR A 200 -4.00 -6.80 -5.18
CA THR A 200 -3.13 -6.71 -6.36
C THR A 200 -2.80 -8.09 -6.85
N PHE A 201 -2.83 -8.26 -8.17
CA PHE A 201 -2.38 -9.44 -8.88
C PHE A 201 -1.31 -9.06 -9.90
N GLY A 202 -0.23 -9.83 -9.94
CA GLY A 202 0.76 -9.80 -11.01
C GLY A 202 0.99 -11.23 -11.51
N PRO A 203 0.90 -11.48 -12.83
CA PRO A 203 1.11 -12.82 -13.37
C PRO A 203 2.54 -13.27 -13.15
N GLY A 204 2.72 -14.58 -12.93
CA GLY A 204 4.03 -15.21 -12.95
C GLY A 204 4.77 -14.98 -14.27
N ASP A 205 6.09 -15.04 -14.18
CA ASP A 205 7.04 -14.96 -15.29
C ASP A 205 7.96 -16.20 -15.30
N PRO A 206 7.48 -17.36 -15.78
CA PRO A 206 8.26 -18.60 -15.80
C PRO A 206 9.60 -18.49 -16.53
N GLU A 207 9.67 -17.61 -17.55
CA GLU A 207 10.92 -17.32 -18.25
C GLU A 207 11.94 -16.62 -17.34
N ALA A 208 11.52 -15.75 -16.42
CA ALA A 208 12.42 -15.11 -15.46
C ALA A 208 12.85 -16.06 -14.33
N ALA A 209 12.11 -17.14 -14.11
CA ALA A 209 12.42 -18.13 -13.09
C ALA A 209 13.58 -19.06 -13.47
N ASN A 210 13.79 -19.26 -14.77
CA ASN A 210 14.69 -20.28 -15.32
C ASN A 210 16.01 -19.73 -15.85
N THR A 211 16.22 -18.41 -15.83
CA THR A 211 17.44 -17.81 -16.38
C THR A 211 18.54 -17.69 -15.33
N GLU A 212 19.65 -18.42 -15.54
CA GLU A 212 20.94 -18.15 -14.89
C GLU A 212 21.48 -16.75 -15.23
N THR A 213 20.98 -16.12 -16.30
CA THR A 213 21.30 -14.75 -16.71
C THR A 213 20.34 -13.74 -16.08
N MET A 214 20.88 -12.75 -15.36
CA MET A 214 20.09 -11.62 -14.88
C MET A 214 19.48 -10.86 -16.08
N ARG A 215 18.16 -10.70 -16.10
CA ARG A 215 17.48 -9.83 -17.06
C ARG A 215 17.96 -8.40 -16.91
N THR A 216 18.01 -7.67 -18.02
CA THR A 216 18.22 -6.22 -17.95
C THR A 216 17.02 -5.55 -17.28
N GLU A 217 17.23 -4.32 -16.80
CA GLU A 217 16.15 -3.50 -16.24
C GLU A 217 15.00 -3.29 -17.23
N ALA A 218 15.31 -3.15 -18.53
CA ALA A 218 14.32 -2.98 -19.60
C ALA A 218 13.44 -4.23 -19.82
N GLU A 219 14.00 -5.42 -19.62
CA GLU A 219 13.32 -6.72 -19.80
C GLU A 219 12.57 -7.18 -18.55
N THR A 220 12.80 -6.51 -17.42
CA THR A 220 12.14 -6.83 -16.16
C THR A 220 10.69 -6.38 -16.21
N LYS A 221 9.75 -7.34 -16.11
CA LYS A 221 8.32 -7.05 -16.06
C LYS A 221 8.01 -6.20 -14.83
N ILE A 222 7.16 -5.20 -15.02
CA ILE A 222 6.74 -4.27 -13.98
C ILE A 222 5.23 -4.47 -13.72
N THR A 223 4.87 -4.50 -12.45
CA THR A 223 3.47 -4.59 -11.98
C THR A 223 3.01 -3.24 -11.46
N THR A 224 3.90 -2.50 -10.81
CA THR A 224 3.62 -1.15 -10.31
C THR A 224 4.86 -0.30 -10.53
N TYR A 225 4.68 0.81 -11.22
CA TYR A 225 5.76 1.75 -11.51
C TYR A 225 6.33 2.39 -10.25
N ALA A 226 7.49 3.02 -10.41
CA ALA A 226 8.10 3.79 -9.35
C ALA A 226 7.18 4.94 -8.91
N HIS A 227 6.81 4.97 -7.63
CA HIS A 227 5.93 5.98 -7.08
C HIS A 227 6.16 6.17 -5.58
N THR A 228 5.53 7.20 -5.04
CA THR A 228 5.27 7.37 -3.61
C THR A 228 3.77 7.21 -3.36
N ASP A 229 3.41 6.75 -2.17
CA ASP A 229 2.00 6.64 -1.78
C ASP A 229 1.43 8.02 -1.44
N PHE A 230 0.17 8.26 -1.80
CA PHE A 230 -0.42 9.61 -1.65
C PHE A 230 -0.90 9.89 -0.22
N GLY A 231 -1.12 8.83 0.56
CA GLY A 231 -1.70 8.90 1.91
C GLY A 231 -0.68 9.16 3.01
N SER A 232 -1.02 8.77 4.22
CA SER A 232 -0.19 8.95 5.40
C SER A 232 0.55 7.69 5.78
N VAL A 233 -0.17 6.57 5.93
CA VAL A 233 0.41 5.26 6.31
C VAL A 233 -0.16 4.19 5.40
N THR A 234 0.70 3.32 4.91
CA THR A 234 0.34 2.13 4.12
C THR A 234 0.71 0.87 4.90
N LEU A 235 -0.19 -0.11 4.92
CA LEU A 235 0.07 -1.45 5.47
C LEU A 235 -0.04 -2.48 4.34
N LEU A 236 1.07 -3.10 3.98
CA LEU A 236 1.18 -4.08 2.89
C LEU A 236 1.43 -5.49 3.44
N PHE A 237 0.66 -6.44 2.92
CA PHE A 237 0.90 -7.88 3.04
C PHE A 237 1.15 -8.47 1.66
N ASN A 238 2.26 -9.18 1.49
CA ASN A 238 2.60 -9.90 0.27
C ASN A 238 3.33 -11.21 0.61
N TRP A 239 3.23 -12.20 -0.28
CA TRP A 239 3.75 -13.54 -0.02
C TRP A 239 4.96 -13.90 -0.89
N LEU A 240 5.05 -13.30 -2.09
CA LEU A 240 6.23 -13.35 -2.96
C LEU A 240 6.93 -11.99 -2.98
N GLY A 241 8.20 -11.98 -3.37
CA GLY A 241 8.98 -10.76 -3.59
C GLY A 241 8.42 -9.88 -4.72
N GLY A 242 9.24 -8.97 -5.22
CA GLY A 242 8.84 -8.03 -6.28
C GLY A 242 8.87 -6.58 -5.82
N LEU A 243 8.64 -6.32 -4.53
CA LEU A 243 8.76 -4.96 -3.98
C LEU A 243 10.23 -4.53 -3.93
N GLN A 244 10.50 -3.34 -4.44
CA GLN A 244 11.79 -2.67 -4.31
C GLN A 244 11.59 -1.22 -3.82
N ILE A 245 12.52 -0.76 -2.98
CA ILE A 245 12.61 0.62 -2.49
C ILE A 245 13.82 1.28 -3.15
N GLU A 246 13.69 2.52 -3.58
CA GLU A 246 14.81 3.32 -4.09
C GLU A 246 15.59 3.90 -2.90
N ASN A 247 16.86 3.52 -2.79
CA ASN A 247 17.77 4.15 -1.86
C ASN A 247 18.06 5.58 -2.33
N ARG A 248 17.57 6.59 -1.59
CA ARG A 248 17.66 8.01 -1.98
C ARG A 248 19.09 8.51 -2.17
N ALA A 249 20.07 7.94 -1.47
CA ALA A 249 21.47 8.40 -1.54
C ALA A 249 22.19 7.87 -2.79
N SER A 250 21.86 6.64 -3.22
CA SER A 250 22.54 5.97 -4.34
C SER A 250 21.71 5.85 -5.61
N GLY A 251 20.39 6.01 -5.53
CA GLY A 251 19.44 5.73 -6.61
C GLY A 251 19.27 4.22 -6.89
N VAL A 252 19.87 3.35 -6.08
CA VAL A 252 19.81 1.90 -6.26
C VAL A 252 18.48 1.36 -5.76
N TRP A 253 17.88 0.44 -6.53
CA TRP A 253 16.68 -0.30 -6.14
C TRP A 253 17.06 -1.50 -5.26
N GLU A 254 16.63 -1.46 -4.01
CA GLU A 254 16.88 -2.49 -3.01
C GLU A 254 15.61 -3.31 -2.76
N TRP A 255 15.76 -4.62 -2.61
CA TRP A 255 14.62 -5.54 -2.48
C TRP A 255 14.06 -5.57 -1.06
N VAL A 256 12.75 -5.79 -0.95
CA VAL A 256 12.07 -6.03 0.32
C VAL A 256 11.60 -7.48 0.38
N LYS A 257 12.21 -8.26 1.28
CA LYS A 257 11.86 -9.67 1.49
C LYS A 257 10.49 -9.78 2.16
N PRO A 258 9.55 -10.59 1.65
CA PRO A 258 8.32 -10.87 2.39
C PRO A 258 8.65 -11.59 3.70
N VAL A 259 8.13 -11.11 4.84
CA VAL A 259 8.35 -11.73 6.15
C VAL A 259 7.01 -12.21 6.72
N PRO A 260 6.85 -13.53 6.92
CA PRO A 260 5.61 -14.09 7.46
C PRO A 260 5.22 -13.50 8.81
N GLY A 261 3.92 -13.24 8.98
CA GLY A 261 3.38 -12.61 10.18
C GLY A 261 3.70 -11.12 10.32
N HIS A 262 4.38 -10.49 9.34
CA HIS A 262 4.72 -9.08 9.39
C HIS A 262 3.99 -8.29 8.29
N ALA A 263 3.51 -7.10 8.62
CA ALA A 263 3.16 -6.11 7.59
C ALA A 263 4.44 -5.37 7.16
N ILE A 264 4.53 -4.98 5.89
CA ILE A 264 5.45 -3.94 5.45
C ILE A 264 4.68 -2.63 5.55
N CYS A 265 5.16 -1.73 6.39
CA CYS A 265 4.55 -0.43 6.58
C CYS A 265 5.41 0.66 5.93
N ASN A 266 4.78 1.65 5.32
CA ASN A 266 5.47 2.84 4.84
C ASN A 266 4.67 4.12 5.02
N LEU A 267 5.39 5.24 5.02
CA LEU A 267 4.79 6.57 5.02
C LEU A 267 4.59 7.06 3.58
N GLY A 268 3.51 7.82 3.39
CA GLY A 268 3.20 8.48 2.13
C GLY A 268 3.39 10.00 2.18
N ASP A 269 3.02 10.64 1.08
CA ASP A 269 3.17 12.06 0.82
C ASP A 269 2.44 12.92 1.85
N ALA A 270 1.22 12.54 2.27
CA ALA A 270 0.48 13.30 3.27
C ALA A 270 1.20 13.33 4.64
N MET A 271 1.75 12.19 5.09
CA MET A 271 2.51 12.16 6.35
C MET A 271 3.84 12.93 6.23
N HIS A 272 4.50 12.88 5.07
CA HIS A 272 5.68 13.68 4.79
C HIS A 272 5.38 15.19 4.92
N GLU A 273 4.25 15.63 4.35
CA GLU A 273 3.79 17.02 4.42
C GLU A 273 3.44 17.44 5.86
N PHE A 274 2.63 16.64 6.58
CA PHE A 274 2.28 16.94 7.98
C PHE A 274 3.48 17.03 8.92
N ALA A 275 4.56 16.29 8.62
CA ALA A 275 5.80 16.32 9.38
C ALA A 275 6.76 17.46 8.99
N GLY A 276 6.41 18.30 8.01
CA GLY A 276 7.31 19.33 7.49
C GLY A 276 8.57 18.74 6.85
N GLY A 277 8.40 17.61 6.14
CA GLY A 277 9.48 16.90 5.46
C GLY A 277 10.45 16.12 6.37
N LYS A 278 10.20 16.06 7.68
CA LYS A 278 11.09 15.39 8.67
C LYS A 278 11.04 13.87 8.60
N VAL A 279 10.03 13.29 7.97
CA VAL A 279 9.90 11.83 7.73
C VAL A 279 9.88 11.55 6.24
N SER A 280 10.22 10.34 5.80
CA SER A 280 10.39 10.00 4.40
C SER A 280 9.15 9.36 3.79
N SER A 281 8.61 9.94 2.72
CA SER A 281 7.75 9.23 1.75
C SER A 281 8.65 8.43 0.79
N GLY A 282 8.79 7.12 1.03
CA GLY A 282 9.76 6.29 0.33
C GLY A 282 9.31 5.91 -1.08
N LYS A 283 10.14 6.19 -2.08
CA LYS A 283 9.85 5.83 -3.48
C LYS A 283 10.08 4.34 -3.68
N HIS A 284 9.09 3.66 -4.23
CA HIS A 284 9.07 2.21 -4.34
C HIS A 284 8.38 1.76 -5.65
N ARG A 285 8.64 0.52 -6.05
CA ARG A 285 8.06 -0.10 -7.25
C ARG A 285 7.82 -1.58 -7.02
N VAL A 286 7.03 -2.19 -7.90
CA VAL A 286 6.83 -3.65 -7.91
C VAL A 286 7.20 -4.19 -9.28
N VAL A 287 8.23 -5.04 -9.31
CA VAL A 287 8.69 -5.80 -10.47
C VAL A 287 8.34 -7.29 -10.30
N ALA A 288 8.61 -8.09 -11.33
CA ALA A 288 8.53 -9.55 -11.22
C ALA A 288 9.28 -10.05 -9.98
N ALA A 289 8.72 -11.07 -9.32
CA ALA A 289 9.37 -11.69 -8.17
C ALA A 289 10.73 -12.27 -8.57
N PRO A 290 11.72 -12.34 -7.66
CA PRO A 290 13.07 -12.73 -8.03
C PRO A 290 13.25 -14.25 -8.13
N SER A 291 14.16 -14.69 -9.03
CA SER A 291 14.61 -16.09 -9.14
C SER A 291 13.44 -17.08 -9.23
N ALA A 292 13.49 -18.22 -8.53
CA ALA A 292 12.44 -19.24 -8.55
C ALA A 292 11.04 -18.71 -8.15
N GLN A 293 10.94 -17.61 -7.41
CA GLN A 293 9.65 -16.98 -7.10
C GLN A 293 8.96 -16.41 -8.34
N ALA A 294 9.73 -16.04 -9.38
CA ALA A 294 9.18 -15.50 -10.61
C ALA A 294 8.20 -16.44 -11.29
N ALA A 295 8.31 -17.76 -11.09
CA ALA A 295 7.44 -18.74 -11.74
C ALA A 295 5.96 -18.67 -11.30
N TYR A 296 5.65 -17.91 -10.24
CA TYR A 296 4.37 -17.94 -9.57
C TYR A 296 3.67 -16.58 -9.58
N ASP A 297 2.35 -16.63 -9.63
CA ASP A 297 1.51 -15.45 -9.53
C ASP A 297 1.72 -14.74 -8.17
N ARG A 298 1.87 -13.42 -8.25
CA ARG A 298 2.08 -12.56 -7.09
C ARG A 298 0.77 -11.91 -6.67
N TYR A 299 0.37 -12.16 -5.43
CA TYR A 299 -0.72 -11.46 -4.77
C TYR A 299 -0.23 -10.54 -3.66
N SER A 300 -0.91 -9.42 -3.46
CA SER A 300 -0.74 -8.58 -2.26
C SER A 300 -2.03 -7.93 -1.82
N VAL A 301 -2.15 -7.69 -0.52
CA VAL A 301 -3.26 -6.97 0.12
C VAL A 301 -2.68 -5.74 0.78
N VAL A 302 -3.22 -4.57 0.47
CA VAL A 302 -2.75 -3.28 0.99
C VAL A 302 -3.91 -2.54 1.61
N TYR A 303 -3.69 -1.90 2.75
CA TYR A 303 -4.59 -0.87 3.26
C TYR A 303 -3.87 0.48 3.26
N PHE A 304 -4.53 1.49 2.68
CA PHE A 304 -4.03 2.86 2.65
C PHE A 304 -4.82 3.71 3.64
N VAL A 305 -4.12 4.29 4.62
CA VAL A 305 -4.65 5.31 5.52
C VAL A 305 -4.34 6.68 4.95
N ARG A 306 -5.39 7.46 4.69
CA ARG A 306 -5.36 8.76 4.03
C ARG A 306 -6.16 9.76 4.86
N PRO A 307 -5.82 11.05 4.77
CA PRO A 307 -6.65 12.07 5.37
C PRO A 307 -8.05 12.11 4.73
N GLU A 308 -8.99 12.72 5.45
CA GLU A 308 -10.27 13.13 4.89
C GLU A 308 -10.04 14.04 3.66
N ASP A 309 -10.91 13.93 2.65
CA ASP A 309 -10.66 14.49 1.31
C ASP A 309 -10.47 16.02 1.33
N ASP A 310 -11.07 16.73 2.28
CA ASP A 310 -11.01 18.19 2.43
C ASP A 310 -9.84 18.68 3.31
N VAL A 311 -9.09 17.77 3.92
CA VAL A 311 -7.94 18.11 4.77
C VAL A 311 -6.84 18.71 3.93
N VAL A 312 -6.44 19.94 4.25
CA VAL A 312 -5.28 20.60 3.66
C VAL A 312 -3.99 19.90 4.09
N LEU A 313 -3.14 19.56 3.12
CA LEU A 313 -1.81 19.00 3.36
C LEU A 313 -0.83 20.14 3.67
N GLU A 314 -0.51 20.31 4.95
CA GLU A 314 0.36 21.38 5.46
C GLU A 314 1.23 20.89 6.62
N ASP A 315 2.37 21.56 6.85
CA ASP A 315 3.26 21.26 7.98
C ASP A 315 2.56 21.59 9.30
N LEU A 316 2.40 20.57 10.16
CA LEU A 316 1.75 20.68 11.46
C LEU A 316 2.77 20.88 12.60
N THR A 317 4.07 20.89 12.30
CA THR A 317 5.10 20.99 13.33
C THR A 317 5.14 22.38 13.98
N PRO A 318 5.57 22.48 15.25
CA PRO A 318 5.62 23.77 15.94
C PRO A 318 6.47 24.81 15.19
N GLY A 319 5.89 25.99 14.97
CA GLY A 319 6.55 27.10 14.27
C GLY A 319 6.48 27.02 12.74
N ALA A 320 5.74 26.06 12.17
CA ALA A 320 5.50 25.98 10.74
C ALA A 320 4.82 27.26 10.20
N VAL A 321 5.24 27.67 8.99
CA VAL A 321 4.62 28.76 8.25
C VAL A 321 3.77 28.16 7.14
N PRO A 322 2.47 28.50 7.02
CA PRO A 322 1.63 27.97 5.97
C PRO A 322 2.19 28.26 4.58
N LYS A 323 2.08 27.27 3.68
CA LYS A 323 2.39 27.48 2.25
C LYS A 323 1.49 28.58 1.66
N PRO A 324 1.95 29.33 0.65
CA PRO A 324 1.10 30.28 -0.08
C PRO A 324 -0.17 29.60 -0.60
N GLU A 325 -1.28 30.32 -0.69
CA GLU A 325 -2.60 29.76 -1.05
C GLU A 325 -2.59 28.94 -2.35
N GLY A 326 -1.89 29.39 -3.38
CA GLY A 326 -1.75 28.67 -4.66
C GLY A 326 -0.85 27.42 -4.63
N GLN A 327 -0.30 27.05 -3.48
CA GLN A 327 0.54 25.87 -3.26
C GLN A 327 -0.06 24.92 -2.20
N ARG A 328 -1.27 25.21 -1.71
CA ARG A 328 -1.99 24.36 -0.76
C ARG A 328 -2.91 23.44 -1.54
N TRP A 329 -2.84 22.16 -1.22
CA TRP A 329 -3.68 21.13 -1.80
C TRP A 329 -4.42 20.44 -0.67
N THR A 330 -5.70 20.17 -0.84
CA THR A 330 -6.39 19.19 0.00
C THR A 330 -5.91 17.78 -0.36
N ALA A 331 -6.14 16.82 0.53
CA ALA A 331 -5.82 15.42 0.27
C ALA A 331 -6.56 14.90 -0.98
N GLY A 332 -7.81 15.30 -1.18
CA GLY A 332 -8.60 14.97 -2.37
C GLY A 332 -8.02 15.57 -3.65
N GLU A 333 -7.62 16.85 -3.62
CA GLU A 333 -6.99 17.51 -4.76
C GLU A 333 -5.62 16.89 -5.10
N TRP A 334 -4.82 16.56 -4.06
CA TRP A 334 -3.53 15.89 -4.23
C TRP A 334 -3.70 14.52 -4.90
N ILE A 335 -4.70 13.75 -4.46
CA ILE A 335 -5.03 12.45 -5.07
C ILE A 335 -5.40 12.61 -6.54
N ASP A 336 -6.22 13.60 -6.90
CA ASP A 336 -6.62 13.84 -8.28
C ASP A 336 -5.42 14.26 -9.14
N GLU A 337 -4.57 15.17 -8.66
CA GLU A 337 -3.35 15.57 -9.34
C GLU A 337 -2.41 14.40 -9.62
N ARG A 338 -2.12 13.60 -8.59
CA ARG A 338 -1.24 12.43 -8.74
C ARG A 338 -1.87 11.37 -9.65
N SER A 339 -3.19 11.24 -9.63
CA SER A 339 -3.89 10.33 -10.55
C SER A 339 -3.83 10.82 -12.00
N ARG A 340 -3.92 12.13 -12.24
CA ARG A 340 -3.74 12.75 -13.57
C ARG A 340 -2.33 12.58 -14.11
N GLN A 341 -1.30 12.70 -13.28
CA GLN A 341 0.09 12.40 -13.66
C GLN A 341 0.26 10.93 -14.07
N LEU A 342 -0.52 10.02 -13.49
CA LEU A 342 -0.58 8.60 -13.86
C LEU A 342 -1.55 8.30 -15.03
N GLY A 343 -2.09 9.33 -15.70
CA GLY A 343 -2.95 9.20 -16.87
C GLY A 343 -4.43 8.89 -16.56
N ASN A 344 -4.87 9.02 -15.31
CA ASN A 344 -6.25 8.81 -14.90
C ASN A 344 -6.97 10.14 -14.65
N THR A 345 -8.28 10.21 -14.87
CA THR A 345 -9.09 11.36 -14.49
C THR A 345 -10.13 10.95 -13.46
N ILE A 346 -10.13 11.60 -12.30
CA ILE A 346 -11.07 11.34 -11.22
C ILE A 346 -12.20 12.39 -11.25
N LYS A 347 -13.43 11.99 -10.93
CA LYS A 347 -14.52 12.92 -10.63
C LYS A 347 -14.28 13.49 -9.24
N GLN A 348 -14.31 14.81 -9.11
CA GLN A 348 -14.30 15.42 -7.78
C GLN A 348 -15.47 14.87 -6.97
N ARG A 349 -15.15 14.39 -5.77
CA ARG A 349 -16.18 14.03 -4.80
C ARG A 349 -16.77 15.33 -4.29
N THR A 350 -18.02 15.62 -4.62
CA THR A 350 -18.73 16.74 -4.03
C THR A 350 -19.03 16.39 -2.58
N ASN A 351 -18.58 17.24 -1.65
CA ASN A 351 -19.05 17.19 -0.28
C ASN A 351 -20.50 17.72 -0.29
N ALA A 352 -21.46 16.85 0.02
CA ALA A 352 -22.82 17.25 0.35
C ALA A 352 -22.90 17.56 1.85
#